data_AF-A0A315AAK3-F1
#
_entry.id   AF-A0A315AAK3-F1
#
_cell.length_a   1.000
_cell.length_b   1.000
_cell.length_c   1.000
_cell.angle_alpha   90.00
_cell.angle_beta   90.00
_cell.angle_gamma   90.00
#
_symmetry.space_group_name_H-M   'P 1'
#
loop_
_entity.id
_entity.type
_entity.pdbx_description
1 polymer ?
#
loop_
_entity_poly.entity_id
_entity_poly.type
_entity_poly.pdbx_seq_one_letter_code
_entity_poly.pdbx_strand_id
1 'polypeptide(L)'
;MQFSKTLIALGLVAGLAVAQAQTTLTSPLVEGQCSNGAVYKLQTYQQHHAGQQVKGYAYEGPLGQGTVLSTVPLDQAQRLVCKEPGVGRWLPDDGDDQ
;
A
#
# COMPACT_ATOMS: atom_id res chain seq x y z
N MET A 1 12.47 0.40 -60.96
CA MET A 1 13.30 -0.49 -60.11
C MET A 1 14.33 0.36 -59.39
N GLN A 2 14.76 -0.10 -58.19
CA GLN A 2 15.80 0.42 -57.28
C GLN A 2 15.42 1.39 -56.16
N PHE A 3 14.87 0.76 -55.13
CA PHE A 3 15.10 0.92 -53.68
C PHE A 3 16.44 1.52 -53.24
N SER A 4 16.38 2.27 -52.11
CA SER A 4 17.32 2.30 -50.95
C SER A 4 17.65 3.75 -50.52
N LYS A 5 17.77 4.15 -49.25
CA LYS A 5 17.80 3.41 -47.97
C LYS A 5 17.74 4.42 -46.81
N THR A 6 16.92 4.08 -45.80
CA THR A 6 17.09 4.31 -44.35
C THR A 6 17.39 5.73 -43.83
N LEU A 7 16.33 6.41 -43.40
CA LEU A 7 16.40 7.34 -42.28
C LEU A 7 16.42 6.51 -40.98
N ILE A 8 17.60 6.41 -40.35
CA ILE A 8 17.70 5.85 -38.99
C ILE A 8 17.26 6.95 -38.03
N ALA A 9 15.98 6.93 -37.65
CA ALA A 9 15.51 7.69 -36.51
C ALA A 9 16.08 7.04 -35.24
N LEU A 10 17.14 7.62 -34.67
CA LEU A 10 17.57 7.33 -33.31
C LEU A 10 16.50 7.85 -32.34
N GLY A 11 15.47 7.04 -32.11
CA GLY A 11 14.59 7.20 -30.96
C GLY A 11 15.34 6.77 -29.71
N LEU A 12 15.98 7.71 -29.02
CA LEU A 12 16.38 7.52 -27.62
C LEU A 12 15.10 7.37 -26.79
N VAL A 13 14.63 6.14 -26.65
CA VAL A 13 13.65 5.80 -25.62
C VAL A 13 14.43 5.78 -24.30
N ALA A 14 14.60 6.97 -23.71
CA ALA A 14 15.07 7.10 -22.35
C ALA A 14 14.03 6.42 -21.45
N GLY A 15 14.28 5.16 -21.11
CA GLY A 15 13.46 4.41 -20.16
C GLY A 15 13.53 5.11 -18.82
N LEU A 16 12.50 5.89 -18.50
CA LEU A 16 12.23 6.33 -17.14
C LEU A 16 12.00 5.06 -16.33
N ALA A 17 13.03 4.61 -15.60
CA ALA A 17 12.89 3.60 -14.58
C ALA A 17 11.97 4.19 -13.50
N VAL A 18 10.68 3.89 -13.61
CA VAL A 18 9.72 4.17 -12.55
C VAL A 18 10.16 3.31 -11.38
N ALA A 19 10.76 3.93 -10.36
CA ALA A 19 11.04 3.26 -9.10
C ALA A 19 9.70 2.83 -8.49
N GLN A 20 9.30 1.59 -8.75
CA GLN A 20 8.11 1.02 -8.14
C GLN A 20 8.38 0.90 -6.65
N ALA A 21 7.58 1.58 -5.82
CA ALA A 21 7.61 1.36 -4.38
C ALA A 21 7.31 -0.12 -4.13
N GLN A 22 8.32 -0.86 -3.67
CA GLN A 22 8.20 -2.30 -3.45
C GLN A 22 7.42 -2.53 -2.14
N THR A 23 6.16 -2.92 -2.27
CA THR A 23 5.34 -3.34 -1.14
C THR A 23 5.61 -4.80 -0.82
N THR A 24 6.15 -5.06 0.36
CA THR A 24 6.39 -6.41 0.89
C THR A 24 5.34 -6.72 1.95
N LEU A 25 4.54 -7.76 1.74
CA LEU A 25 3.60 -8.23 2.76
C LEU A 25 4.38 -8.85 3.92
N THR A 26 4.08 -8.43 5.14
CA THR A 26 4.86 -8.82 6.34
C THR A 26 4.08 -9.66 7.34
N SER A 27 2.76 -9.76 7.19
CA SER A 27 1.92 -10.66 7.98
C SER A 27 1.06 -11.57 7.10
N PRO A 28 0.53 -12.67 7.65
CA PRO A 28 -0.63 -13.33 7.06
C PRO A 28 -1.84 -12.37 7.00
N LEU A 29 -2.76 -12.68 6.10
CA LEU A 29 -4.08 -12.05 6.04
C LEU A 29 -4.88 -12.44 7.29
N VAL A 30 -5.39 -11.44 8.00
CA VAL A 30 -6.35 -11.61 9.10
C VAL A 30 -7.73 -11.37 8.54
N GLU A 31 -8.64 -12.31 8.74
CA GLU A 31 -10.06 -12.19 8.37
C GLU A 31 -10.93 -12.44 9.61
N GLY A 32 -12.00 -11.67 9.76
CA GLY A 32 -12.92 -11.82 10.89
C GLY A 32 -14.21 -11.04 10.72
N GLN A 33 -14.99 -10.94 11.79
CA GLN A 33 -16.24 -10.17 11.83
C GLN A 33 -16.10 -8.98 12.77
N CYS A 34 -16.61 -7.83 12.34
CA CYS A 34 -16.79 -6.63 13.14
C CYS A 34 -17.97 -6.81 14.11
N SER A 35 -18.05 -5.95 15.12
CA SER A 35 -19.17 -5.94 16.08
C SER A 35 -20.55 -5.74 15.45
N ASN A 36 -20.62 -5.17 14.25
CA ASN A 36 -21.85 -5.00 13.46
C ASN A 36 -22.17 -6.20 12.53
N GLY A 37 -21.41 -7.30 12.62
CA GLY A 37 -21.57 -8.50 11.80
C GLY A 37 -20.96 -8.42 10.39
N ALA A 38 -20.38 -7.29 9.99
CA ALA A 38 -19.68 -7.18 8.72
C ALA A 38 -18.34 -7.91 8.76
N VAL A 39 -17.94 -8.51 7.63
CA VAL A 39 -16.61 -9.12 7.50
C VAL A 39 -15.56 -8.03 7.33
N TYR A 40 -14.38 -8.23 7.93
CA TYR A 40 -13.19 -7.43 7.66
C TYR A 40 -12.02 -8.33 7.24
N LYS A 41 -11.12 -7.75 6.44
CA LYS A 41 -9.81 -8.32 6.14
C LYS A 41 -8.73 -7.27 6.41
N LEU A 42 -7.60 -7.72 6.94
CA LEU A 42 -6.51 -6.84 7.33
C LEU A 42 -5.17 -7.57 7.19
N GLN A 43 -4.19 -6.92 6.56
CA GLN A 43 -2.85 -7.47 6.39
C GLN A 43 -1.82 -6.36 6.53
N THR A 44 -0.76 -6.61 7.31
CA THR A 44 0.35 -5.66 7.40
C THR A 44 1.28 -5.82 6.22
N TYR A 45 1.83 -4.69 5.77
CA TYR A 45 2.88 -4.66 4.79
C TYR A 45 3.94 -3.63 5.19
N GLN A 46 5.11 -3.75 4.58
CA GLN A 46 6.16 -2.74 4.58
C GLN A 46 6.35 -2.24 3.16
N GLN A 47 6.60 -0.96 3.00
CA GLN A 47 7.00 -0.39 1.71
C GLN A 47 8.23 0.50 1.90
N HIS A 48 9.09 0.53 0.88
CA HIS A 48 10.18 1.49 0.84
C HIS A 48 9.63 2.83 0.34
N HIS A 49 9.71 3.86 1.19
CA HIS A 49 9.31 5.22 0.87
C HIS A 49 10.44 6.18 1.28
N ALA A 50 10.91 7.03 0.35
CA ALA A 50 12.00 7.98 0.58
C ALA A 50 13.30 7.39 1.17
N GLY A 51 13.58 6.10 0.93
CA GLY A 51 14.77 5.42 1.47
C GLY A 51 14.58 4.80 2.86
N GLN A 52 13.39 4.95 3.46
CA GLN A 52 13.00 4.33 4.72
C GLN A 52 12.00 3.20 4.50
N GLN A 53 12.00 2.21 5.40
CA GLN A 53 10.94 1.21 5.46
C GLN A 53 9.81 1.74 6.33
N VAL A 54 8.64 1.92 5.74
CA VAL A 54 7.42 2.37 6.42
C VAL A 54 6.40 1.23 6.45
N LYS A 55 5.67 1.12 7.55
CA LYS A 55 4.63 0.10 7.78
C LYS A 55 3.28 0.60 7.31
N GLY A 56 2.45 -0.33 6.89
CA GLY A 56 1.09 -0.04 6.50
C GLY A 56 0.18 -1.25 6.59
N TYR A 57 -1.08 -0.99 6.25
CA TYR A 57 -2.17 -1.96 6.28
C TYR A 57 -2.87 -1.99 4.94
N ALA A 58 -3.00 -3.18 4.35
CA ALA A 58 -4.00 -3.46 3.33
C ALA A 58 -5.28 -3.92 4.04
N TYR A 59 -6.41 -3.32 3.72
CA TYR A 59 -7.66 -3.58 4.42
C TYR A 59 -8.87 -3.66 3.50
N GLU A 60 -9.90 -4.38 3.96
CA GLU A 60 -11.24 -4.47 3.38
C GLU A 60 -12.25 -4.54 4.53
N GLY A 61 -13.37 -3.82 4.45
CA GLY A 61 -14.44 -3.89 5.45
C GLY A 61 -15.41 -2.70 5.39
N PRO A 62 -16.14 -2.41 6.48
CA PRO A 62 -17.11 -1.30 6.54
C PRO A 62 -16.54 0.09 6.23
N LEU A 63 -15.25 0.31 6.46
CA LEU A 63 -14.55 1.55 6.09
C LEU A 63 -14.34 1.68 4.57
N GLY A 64 -14.46 0.59 3.82
CA GLY A 64 -14.08 0.46 2.42
C GLY A 64 -12.90 -0.50 2.26
N GLN A 65 -12.15 -0.34 1.19
CA GLN A 65 -10.95 -1.14 0.93
C GLN A 65 -9.81 -0.28 0.41
N GLY A 66 -8.57 -0.66 0.70
CA GLY A 66 -7.40 0.08 0.24
C GLY A 66 -6.12 -0.26 1.00
N THR A 67 -5.15 0.63 0.87
CA THR A 67 -3.89 0.58 1.60
C THR A 67 -3.68 1.90 2.34
N VAL A 68 -3.07 1.82 3.52
CA VAL A 68 -2.76 3.00 4.34
C VAL A 68 -1.43 2.81 5.05
N LEU A 69 -0.58 3.83 5.03
CA LEU A 69 0.61 3.89 5.87
C LEU A 69 0.23 4.22 7.29
N SER A 70 0.57 3.35 8.24
CA SER A 70 0.23 3.59 9.62
C SER A 70 1.02 2.77 10.63
N THR A 71 1.31 3.41 11.77
CA THR A 71 1.95 2.81 12.95
C THR A 71 0.96 2.35 14.02
N VAL A 72 -0.35 2.55 13.81
CA VAL A 72 -1.34 2.11 14.82
C VAL A 72 -1.23 0.60 15.07
N PRO A 73 -1.48 0.12 16.30
CA PRO A 73 -1.55 -1.30 16.61
C PRO A 73 -2.62 -2.04 15.78
N LEU A 74 -2.43 -3.35 15.57
CA LEU A 74 -3.32 -4.18 14.75
C LEU A 74 -4.77 -4.21 15.26
N ASP A 75 -4.98 -4.24 16.58
CA ASP A 75 -6.31 -4.19 17.20
C ASP A 75 -6.99 -2.84 16.91
N GLN A 76 -6.24 -1.74 17.00
CA GLN A 76 -6.76 -0.42 16.63
C GLN A 76 -7.06 -0.33 15.12
N ALA A 77 -6.20 -0.89 14.27
CA ALA A 77 -6.42 -0.96 12.82
C ALA A 77 -7.70 -1.75 12.48
N GLN A 78 -7.94 -2.90 13.12
CA GLN A 78 -9.18 -3.65 12.96
C GLN A 78 -10.40 -2.79 13.31
N ARG A 79 -10.37 -2.12 14.47
CA ARG A 79 -11.49 -1.28 14.91
C ARG A 79 -11.72 -0.09 13.97
N LEU A 80 -10.66 0.48 13.39
CA LEU A 80 -10.73 1.51 12.33
C LEU A 80 -11.46 0.98 11.09
N VAL A 81 -11.04 -0.18 10.58
CA VAL A 81 -11.67 -0.83 9.41
C VAL A 81 -13.14 -1.14 9.67
N CYS A 82 -13.47 -1.55 10.89
CA CYS A 82 -14.83 -1.84 11.34
C CYS A 82 -15.69 -0.60 11.64
N LYS A 83 -15.13 0.62 11.57
CA LYS A 83 -15.79 1.88 11.95
C LYS A 83 -16.40 1.84 13.36
N GLU A 84 -15.71 1.21 14.30
CA GLU A 84 -16.20 1.13 15.68
C GLU A 84 -16.16 2.50 16.39
N PRO A 85 -17.08 2.75 17.33
CA PRO A 85 -17.09 4.00 18.08
C PRO A 85 -15.85 4.14 18.97
N GLY A 86 -15.43 5.38 19.20
CA GLY A 86 -14.27 5.69 20.06
C GLY A 86 -12.93 5.23 19.49
N VAL A 87 -12.89 4.87 18.21
CA VAL A 87 -11.64 4.65 17.48
C VAL A 87 -11.13 6.01 17.02
N GLY A 88 -9.83 6.26 17.18
CA GLY A 88 -9.18 7.47 16.69
C GLY A 88 -9.09 7.52 15.16
N ARG A 89 -7.95 7.99 14.65
CA ARG A 89 -7.64 7.99 13.21
C ARG A 89 -6.42 7.11 12.94
N TRP A 90 -6.21 6.76 11.68
CA TRP A 90 -4.91 6.25 11.23
C TRP A 90 -3.82 7.26 11.61
N LEU A 91 -2.78 6.78 12.27
CA LEU A 91 -1.59 7.58 12.56
C LEU A 91 -0.61 7.38 11.41
N PRO A 92 -0.13 8.43 10.74
CA PRO A 92 0.84 8.27 9.66
C PRO A 92 2.10 7.57 10.16
N ASP A 93 2.73 6.80 9.27
CA ASP A 93 4.11 6.34 9.43
C ASP A 93 4.96 7.16 8.46
N ASP A 94 5.69 8.14 9.01
CA ASP A 94 6.65 8.97 8.29
C ASP A 94 8.05 8.34 8.22
N GLY A 95 8.26 7.18 8.86
CA GLY A 95 9.54 6.48 8.86
C GLY A 95 10.55 7.03 9.88
N ASP A 96 10.14 7.90 10.79
CA ASP A 96 11.00 8.56 11.78
C ASP A 96 11.37 7.67 13.01
N ASP A 97 11.22 6.35 12.91
CA ASP A 97 11.65 5.37 13.93
C ASP A 97 13.19 5.13 13.93
N GLN A 98 14.03 6.18 13.76
CA GLN A 98 15.51 6.09 13.88
C GLN A 98 16.04 6.71 15.18
#